data_AF-C1B4M9-F1
#
_entry.id   AF-C1B4M9-F1
#
_cell.length_a   1.000
_cell.length_b   1.000
_cell.length_c   1.000
_cell.angle_alpha   90.00
_cell.angle_beta   90.00
_cell.angle_gamma   90.00
#
_symmetry.space_group_name_H-M   'P 1'
#
loop_
_entity.id
_entity.type
_entity.pdbx_description
1 polymer ?
#
loop_
_entity_poly.entity_id
_entity_poly.type
_entity_poly.pdbx_seq_one_letter_code
_entity_poly.pdbx_strand_id
1 'polypeptide(L)'
;MSTLRSLDLMDTPIELCTPAFLHNRLQTVINPATRNKHAIALRSMLGVPLKVTSSPQRVYDLAALDVIHTTLNESRYRMYGFSMLYAGLRLGEASVKQRIKGNVLLVDRQRIPNGTITTAKSAGPVHVPAWFAQEYVDWEPSITRNNIYLGLQRTGKRASIHLSPHSLRHKFASELVKAGCPPNILKNQMRHHDVQVSLKYYVQHTSEDYSEVVHRAFGLT
;
A
#
# COMPACT_ATOMS: atom_id res chain seq x y z
N MET A 1 -5.69 -22.58 9.63
CA MET A 1 -5.13 -23.73 8.89
C MET A 1 -3.73 -23.49 8.33
N SER A 2 -3.44 -22.46 7.50
CA SER A 2 -2.08 -22.27 6.93
C SER A 2 -0.97 -22.15 8.00
N THR A 3 -1.17 -21.37 9.07
CA THR A 3 -0.18 -21.24 10.16
C THR A 3 0.16 -22.57 10.84
N LEU A 4 -0.84 -23.39 11.15
CA LEU A 4 -0.62 -24.67 11.82
C LEU A 4 0.18 -25.62 10.94
N ARG A 5 -0.12 -25.67 9.64
CA ARG A 5 0.66 -26.43 8.66
C ARG A 5 2.10 -25.92 8.53
N SER A 6 2.28 -24.61 8.43
CA SER A 6 3.61 -24.00 8.27
C SER A 6 4.53 -24.16 9.49
N LEU A 7 3.95 -24.42 10.67
CA LEU A 7 4.70 -24.62 11.91
C LEU A 7 4.70 -26.07 12.39
N ASP A 8 4.17 -26.99 11.58
CA ASP A 8 4.05 -28.41 11.90
C ASP A 8 3.30 -28.68 13.22
N LEU A 9 2.13 -28.04 13.37
CA LEU A 9 1.29 -28.07 14.57
C LEU A 9 -0.06 -28.75 14.34
N MET A 10 -0.32 -29.31 13.15
CA MET A 10 -1.63 -29.90 12.82
C MET A 10 -1.99 -31.07 13.73
N ASP A 11 -1.01 -31.90 14.05
CA ASP A 11 -1.19 -33.13 14.84
C ASP A 11 -0.61 -32.97 16.26
N THR A 12 -0.24 -31.75 16.66
CA THR A 12 0.29 -31.49 18.00
C THR A 12 -0.86 -31.36 19.00
N PRO A 13 -0.90 -32.18 20.07
CA PRO A 13 -1.87 -32.03 21.15
C PRO A 13 -1.83 -30.62 21.76
N ILE A 14 -3.00 -30.07 22.08
CA ILE A 14 -3.11 -28.68 22.54
C ILE A 14 -2.39 -28.46 23.88
N GLU A 15 -2.30 -29.50 24.71
CA GLU A 15 -1.64 -29.52 26.01
C GLU A 15 -0.14 -29.27 25.89
N LEU A 16 0.46 -29.64 24.75
CA LEU A 16 1.88 -29.42 24.45
C LEU A 16 2.17 -28.03 23.88
N CYS A 17 1.14 -27.28 23.49
CA CYS A 17 1.25 -25.96 22.87
C CYS A 17 1.54 -24.84 23.89
N THR A 18 2.54 -25.05 24.75
CA THR A 18 3.02 -24.04 25.71
C THR A 18 3.65 -22.85 24.98
N PRO A 19 3.69 -21.65 25.61
CA PRO A 19 4.34 -20.47 25.00
C PRO A 19 5.80 -20.72 24.60
N ALA A 20 6.55 -21.48 25.40
CA ALA A 20 7.94 -21.82 25.10
C ALA A 20 8.07 -22.73 23.87
N PHE A 21 7.24 -23.77 23.79
CA PHE A 21 7.19 -24.68 22.64
C PHE A 21 6.85 -23.93 21.35
N LEU A 22 5.80 -23.10 21.38
CA LEU A 22 5.38 -22.30 20.24
C LEU A 22 6.41 -21.25 19.86
N HIS A 23 7.14 -20.68 20.82
CA HIS A 23 8.25 -19.76 20.54
C HIS A 23 9.34 -20.46 19.73
N ASN A 24 9.76 -21.66 20.13
CA ASN A 24 10.75 -22.45 19.41
C ASN A 24 10.28 -22.80 17.99
N ARG A 25 9.01 -23.18 17.83
CA ARG A 25 8.42 -23.41 16.50
C ARG A 25 8.41 -22.15 15.66
N LEU A 26 8.12 -20.99 16.23
CA LEU A 26 8.16 -19.72 15.50
C LEU A 26 9.57 -19.36 15.02
N GLN A 27 10.63 -19.76 15.72
CA GLN A 27 12.02 -19.48 15.31
C GLN A 27 12.42 -20.18 14.00
N THR A 28 11.72 -21.23 13.58
CA THR A 28 11.94 -21.85 12.26
C THR A 28 11.57 -20.90 11.10
N VAL A 29 10.74 -19.88 11.38
CA VAL A 29 10.33 -18.88 10.40
C VAL A 29 11.35 -17.73 10.36
N ILE A 30 12.23 -17.79 9.37
CA ILE A 30 13.34 -16.85 9.18
C ILE A 30 12.83 -15.40 9.12
N ASN A 31 11.84 -15.12 8.26
CA ASN A 31 11.34 -13.76 8.06
C ASN A 31 10.59 -13.25 9.30
N PRO A 32 11.07 -12.20 9.99
CA PRO A 32 10.45 -11.68 11.20
C PRO A 32 8.99 -11.25 11.02
N ALA A 33 8.65 -10.66 9.87
CA ALA A 33 7.28 -10.23 9.60
C ALA A 33 6.32 -11.42 9.41
N THR A 34 6.78 -12.49 8.76
CA THR A 34 6.02 -13.73 8.60
C THR A 34 5.86 -14.44 9.94
N ARG A 35 6.93 -14.50 10.74
CA ARG A 35 6.90 -15.02 12.11
C ARG A 35 5.90 -14.27 12.99
N ASN A 36 5.89 -12.94 12.94
CA ASN A 36 4.90 -12.13 13.67
C ASN A 36 3.46 -12.42 13.26
N LYS A 37 3.19 -12.66 11.96
CA LYS A 37 1.85 -13.07 11.49
C LYS A 37 1.43 -14.41 12.09
N HIS A 38 2.34 -15.38 12.11
CA HIS A 38 2.07 -16.69 12.72
C HIS A 38 1.85 -16.57 14.23
N ALA A 39 2.66 -15.76 14.93
CA ALA A 39 2.47 -15.49 16.35
C ALA A 39 1.10 -14.87 16.64
N ILE A 40 0.67 -13.86 15.89
CA ILE A 40 -0.68 -13.25 16.03
C ILE A 40 -1.77 -14.29 15.79
N ALA A 41 -1.63 -15.13 14.77
CA ALA A 41 -2.60 -16.18 14.48
C ALA A 41 -2.68 -17.20 15.64
N LEU A 42 -1.55 -17.64 16.17
CA LEU A 42 -1.50 -18.57 17.30
C LEU A 42 -2.12 -17.97 18.57
N ARG A 43 -1.85 -16.70 18.88
CA ARG A 43 -2.51 -15.99 19.99
C ARG A 43 -4.03 -16.02 19.85
N SER A 44 -4.53 -15.77 18.65
CA SER A 44 -5.97 -15.73 18.37
C SER A 44 -6.62 -17.12 18.46
N MET A 45 -5.93 -18.16 17.96
CA MET A 45 -6.47 -19.52 17.96
C MET A 45 -6.37 -20.23 19.31
N LEU A 46 -5.28 -20.01 20.06
CA LEU A 46 -4.94 -20.79 21.26
C LEU A 46 -5.00 -19.96 22.56
N GLY A 47 -5.23 -18.65 22.49
CA GLY A 47 -5.28 -17.78 23.68
C GLY A 47 -3.94 -17.56 24.39
N VAL A 48 -2.84 -18.05 23.84
CA VAL A 48 -1.51 -17.99 24.46
C VAL A 48 -0.82 -16.63 24.30
N PRO A 49 -0.05 -16.12 25.28
CA PRO A 49 0.66 -14.86 25.17
C PRO A 49 2.00 -15.03 24.42
N LEU A 50 2.01 -14.75 23.11
CA LEU A 50 3.24 -14.77 22.29
C LEU A 50 3.75 -13.36 22.01
N LYS A 51 5.06 -13.15 22.16
CA LYS A 51 5.73 -11.87 21.85
C LYS A 51 5.69 -11.62 20.35
N VAL A 52 5.28 -10.41 19.96
CA VAL A 52 5.28 -9.92 18.58
C VAL A 52 6.17 -8.69 18.54
N THR A 53 7.15 -8.67 17.66
CA THR A 53 8.02 -7.50 17.51
C THR A 53 7.38 -6.48 16.58
N SER A 54 7.57 -5.18 16.87
CA SER A 54 7.21 -4.14 15.91
C SER A 54 8.06 -4.31 14.65
N SER A 55 7.42 -4.28 13.49
CA SER A 55 8.17 -4.30 12.22
C SER A 55 8.86 -2.95 12.03
N PRO A 56 10.14 -2.93 11.63
CA PRO A 56 10.82 -1.67 11.33
C PRO A 56 10.05 -0.93 10.23
N GLN A 57 9.99 0.40 10.33
CA GLN A 57 9.36 1.23 9.32
C GLN A 57 10.16 1.09 8.01
N ARG A 58 9.46 0.79 6.91
CA ARG A 58 10.11 0.72 5.60
C ARG A 58 10.33 2.13 5.09
N VAL A 59 11.58 2.49 4.84
CA VAL A 59 11.93 3.66 4.03
C VAL A 59 11.85 3.21 2.58
N TYR A 60 11.02 3.89 1.79
CA TYR A 60 10.92 3.63 0.36
C TYR A 60 11.79 4.66 -0.36
N ASP A 61 12.94 4.24 -0.86
CA ASP A 61 13.70 5.01 -1.83
C ASP A 61 13.00 4.88 -3.18
N LEU A 62 12.22 5.90 -3.54
CA LEU A 62 11.40 5.92 -4.75
C LEU A 62 11.94 6.99 -5.69
N ALA A 63 12.04 6.61 -6.96
CA ALA A 63 12.39 7.53 -8.03
C ALA A 63 11.51 8.79 -8.02
N ALA A 64 12.04 9.84 -8.65
CA ALA A 64 11.33 11.10 -8.84
C ALA A 64 9.99 10.89 -9.57
N LEU A 65 9.02 11.78 -9.30
CA LEU A 65 7.64 11.60 -9.78
C LEU A 65 7.55 11.58 -11.30
N ASP A 66 8.30 12.44 -11.97
CA ASP A 66 8.47 12.55 -13.41
C ASP A 66 9.06 11.27 -14.02
N VAL A 67 10.10 10.71 -13.41
CA VAL A 67 10.72 9.43 -13.86
C VAL A 67 9.69 8.30 -13.81
N ILE A 68 8.93 8.21 -12.71
CA ILE A 68 7.86 7.21 -12.57
C ILE A 68 6.75 7.45 -13.60
N HIS A 69 6.35 8.71 -13.80
CA HIS A 69 5.32 9.08 -14.78
C HIS A 69 5.71 8.62 -16.17
N THR A 70 6.89 9.03 -16.66
CA THR A 70 7.40 8.69 -17.99
C THR A 70 7.50 7.18 -18.18
N THR A 71 8.07 6.48 -17.19
CA THR A 71 8.20 5.01 -17.21
C THR A 71 6.83 4.31 -17.32
N LEU A 72 5.81 4.82 -16.61
CA LEU A 72 4.47 4.28 -16.69
C LEU A 72 3.80 4.62 -18.02
N ASN A 73 4.01 5.82 -18.55
CA ASN A 73 3.41 6.29 -19.80
C ASN A 73 3.79 5.39 -20.99
N GLU A 74 5.03 4.92 -21.03
CA GLU A 74 5.55 3.98 -22.03
C GLU A 74 5.05 2.54 -21.85
N SER A 75 4.35 2.25 -20.75
CA SER A 75 3.89 0.91 -20.40
C SER A 75 2.45 0.66 -20.83
N ARG A 76 2.17 -0.55 -21.31
CA ARG A 76 0.78 -1.03 -21.47
C ARG A 76 -0.03 -1.04 -20.17
N TYR A 77 0.63 -0.91 -19.02
CA TYR A 77 0.00 -0.85 -17.70
C TYR A 77 -0.23 0.60 -17.22
N ARG A 78 -0.03 1.62 -18.09
CA ARG A 78 -0.03 3.05 -17.70
C ARG A 78 -1.21 3.45 -16.83
N MET A 79 -2.44 3.17 -17.26
CA MET A 79 -3.64 3.65 -16.55
C MET A 79 -3.85 2.96 -15.21
N TYR A 80 -3.44 1.69 -15.07
CA TYR A 80 -3.41 1.02 -13.78
C TYR A 80 -2.39 1.67 -12.85
N GLY A 81 -1.18 1.94 -13.37
CA GLY A 81 -0.12 2.61 -12.62
C GLY A 81 -0.52 4.03 -12.21
N PHE A 82 -1.05 4.83 -13.13
CA PHE A 82 -1.55 6.19 -12.90
C PHE A 82 -2.69 6.20 -11.89
N SER A 83 -3.61 5.24 -11.93
CA SER A 83 -4.65 5.13 -10.91
C SER A 83 -4.06 4.94 -9.50
N MET A 84 -2.92 4.25 -9.38
CA MET A 84 -2.25 4.07 -8.08
C MET A 84 -1.40 5.29 -7.71
N LEU A 85 -0.76 5.94 -8.69
CA LEU A 85 0.16 7.07 -8.52
C LEU A 85 -0.54 8.41 -8.33
N TYR A 86 -1.68 8.65 -8.97
CA TYR A 86 -2.39 9.93 -8.98
C TYR A 86 -3.74 9.90 -8.27
N ALA A 87 -4.26 8.72 -7.93
CA ALA A 87 -5.50 8.55 -7.17
C ALA A 87 -5.31 7.71 -5.89
N GLY A 88 -4.09 7.26 -5.59
CA GLY A 88 -3.79 6.47 -4.41
C GLY A 88 -4.62 5.18 -4.32
N LEU A 89 -5.04 4.61 -5.45
CA LEU A 89 -5.83 3.38 -5.47
C LEU A 89 -4.99 2.18 -5.01
N ARG A 90 -5.63 1.23 -4.33
CA ARG A 90 -5.04 -0.10 -4.11
C ARG A 90 -5.09 -0.89 -5.43
N LEU A 91 -4.22 -1.89 -5.59
CA LEU A 91 -4.22 -2.76 -6.78
C LEU A 91 -5.61 -3.31 -7.15
N GLY A 92 -6.36 -3.77 -6.15
CA GLY A 92 -7.71 -4.30 -6.37
C GLY A 92 -8.69 -3.23 -6.86
N GLU A 93 -8.59 -2.01 -6.34
CA GLU A 93 -9.41 -0.85 -6.74
C GLU A 93 -9.05 -0.35 -8.14
N ALA A 94 -7.75 -0.34 -8.47
CA ALA A 94 -7.26 0.06 -9.80
C ALA A 94 -7.56 -0.96 -10.90
N SER A 95 -7.80 -2.22 -10.54
CA SER A 95 -8.13 -3.30 -11.49
C SER A 95 -9.60 -3.36 -11.91
N VAL A 96 -10.39 -2.37 -11.51
CA VAL A 96 -11.82 -2.23 -11.83
C VAL A 96 -12.13 -0.78 -12.13
N LYS A 97 -13.09 -0.55 -13.02
CA LYS A 97 -13.51 0.80 -13.40
C LYS A 97 -14.28 1.41 -12.22
N GLN A 98 -13.78 2.51 -11.71
CA GLN A 98 -14.47 3.32 -10.71
C GLN A 98 -15.34 4.35 -11.43
N ARG A 99 -16.41 4.79 -10.77
CA ARG A 99 -17.23 5.88 -11.31
C ARG A 99 -16.45 7.19 -11.20
N ILE A 100 -16.55 8.05 -12.21
CA ILE A 100 -15.91 9.35 -12.24
C ILE A 100 -16.94 10.44 -12.55
N LYS A 101 -16.85 11.59 -11.86
CA LYS A 101 -17.61 12.80 -12.17
C LYS A 101 -16.68 14.00 -12.07
N GLY A 102 -16.44 14.68 -13.20
CA GLY A 102 -15.39 15.70 -13.28
C GLY A 102 -14.04 15.10 -12.93
N ASN A 103 -13.37 15.67 -11.93
CA ASN A 103 -12.07 15.19 -11.42
C ASN A 103 -12.17 14.38 -10.12
N VAL A 104 -13.34 13.78 -9.85
CA VAL A 104 -13.57 13.00 -8.63
C VAL A 104 -13.90 11.56 -8.98
N LEU A 105 -13.06 10.64 -8.52
CA LEU A 105 -13.32 9.21 -8.55
C LEU A 105 -14.10 8.78 -7.30
N LEU A 106 -15.21 8.09 -7.50
CA LEU A 106 -15.95 7.44 -6.43
C LEU A 106 -15.49 5.98 -6.32
N VAL A 107 -14.62 5.73 -5.33
CA VAL A 107 -14.06 4.41 -5.10
C VAL A 107 -15.01 3.62 -4.21
N ASP A 108 -15.61 2.55 -4.74
CA ASP A 108 -16.58 1.72 -4.01
C ASP A 108 -16.38 0.21 -4.20
N ARG A 109 -15.53 -0.19 -5.16
CA ARG A 109 -15.35 -1.59 -5.56
C ARG A 109 -13.88 -1.96 -5.73
N GLN A 110 -13.59 -3.24 -5.61
CA GLN A 110 -12.26 -3.81 -5.82
C GLN A 110 -12.35 -5.22 -6.39
N ARG A 111 -11.33 -5.62 -7.15
CA ARG A 111 -11.11 -7.03 -7.49
C ARG A 111 -10.23 -7.70 -6.43
N ILE A 112 -10.73 -8.78 -5.84
CA ILE A 112 -9.96 -9.61 -4.92
C ILE A 112 -9.14 -10.68 -5.67
N PRO A 113 -8.16 -11.35 -5.02
CA PRO A 113 -7.24 -12.25 -5.73
C PRO A 113 -7.89 -13.40 -6.51
N ASN A 114 -9.07 -13.86 -6.10
CA ASN A 114 -9.83 -14.89 -6.83
C ASN A 114 -10.54 -14.36 -8.09
N GLY A 115 -10.37 -13.08 -8.44
CA GLY A 115 -10.98 -12.44 -9.60
C GLY A 115 -12.36 -11.82 -9.36
N THR A 116 -12.99 -12.07 -8.21
CA THR A 116 -14.32 -11.56 -7.88
C THR A 116 -14.29 -10.06 -7.61
N ILE A 117 -15.32 -9.35 -8.07
CA ILE A 117 -15.53 -7.94 -7.74
C ILE A 117 -16.37 -7.86 -6.46
N THR A 118 -15.87 -7.10 -5.49
CA THR A 118 -16.51 -6.93 -4.17
C THR A 118 -16.48 -5.46 -3.78
N THR A 119 -17.22 -5.10 -2.75
CA THR A 119 -17.14 -3.76 -2.14
C THR A 119 -15.71 -3.48 -1.65
N ALA A 120 -15.25 -2.26 -1.86
CA ALA A 120 -13.95 -1.83 -1.36
C ALA A 120 -13.94 -1.84 0.18
N LYS A 121 -12.80 -2.18 0.78
CA LYS A 121 -12.64 -2.13 2.25
C LYS A 121 -12.82 -0.73 2.82
N SER A 122 -12.49 0.29 2.02
CA SER A 122 -12.80 1.67 2.31
C SER A 122 -13.31 2.35 1.04
N ALA A 123 -14.50 2.92 1.15
CA ALA A 123 -15.17 3.63 0.07
C ALA A 123 -15.07 5.14 0.28
N GLY A 124 -15.09 5.90 -0.81
CA GLY A 124 -15.14 7.37 -0.72
C GLY A 124 -14.68 8.08 -1.99
N PRO A 125 -14.89 9.40 -2.04
CA PRO A 125 -14.43 10.26 -3.12
C PRO A 125 -12.91 10.43 -3.09
N VAL A 126 -12.33 10.62 -4.27
CA VAL A 126 -10.89 10.80 -4.47
C VAL A 126 -10.70 11.86 -5.53
N HIS A 127 -10.07 12.98 -5.16
CA HIS A 127 -9.77 14.05 -6.09
C HIS A 127 -8.51 13.73 -6.89
N VAL A 128 -8.56 13.89 -8.21
CA VAL A 128 -7.43 13.54 -9.09
C VAL A 128 -7.08 14.72 -10.01
N PRO A 129 -5.88 14.74 -10.60
CA PRO A 129 -5.53 15.75 -11.61
C PRO A 129 -6.50 15.73 -12.80
N ALA A 130 -6.82 16.90 -13.35
CA ALA A 130 -7.80 17.05 -14.42
C ALA A 130 -7.40 16.27 -15.69
N TRP A 131 -6.12 16.31 -16.07
CA TRP A 131 -5.58 15.56 -17.22
C TRP A 131 -5.79 14.05 -17.04
N PHE A 132 -5.54 13.52 -15.83
CA PHE A 132 -5.72 12.10 -15.56
C PHE A 132 -7.20 11.73 -15.59
N ALA A 133 -8.08 12.59 -15.06
CA ALA A 133 -9.52 12.38 -15.13
C ALA A 133 -9.98 12.25 -16.59
N GLN A 134 -9.53 13.13 -17.48
CA GLN A 134 -9.86 13.10 -18.91
C GLN A 134 -9.46 11.77 -19.55
N GLU A 135 -8.22 11.31 -19.36
CA GLU A 135 -7.80 10.00 -19.86
C GLU A 135 -8.56 8.83 -19.22
N TYR A 136 -8.93 8.97 -17.95
CA TYR A 136 -9.61 7.92 -17.20
C TYR A 136 -11.04 7.70 -17.68
N VAL A 137 -11.76 8.73 -18.15
CA VAL A 137 -13.18 8.61 -18.57
C VAL A 137 -13.36 7.49 -19.60
N ASP A 138 -12.52 7.48 -20.63
CA ASP A 138 -12.67 6.55 -21.77
C ASP A 138 -11.92 5.22 -21.57
N TRP A 139 -11.11 5.11 -20.52
CA TRP A 139 -10.29 3.93 -20.29
C TRP A 139 -11.04 2.78 -19.62
N GLU A 140 -10.98 1.57 -20.17
CA GLU A 140 -11.57 0.37 -19.57
C GLU A 140 -10.51 -0.66 -19.10
N PRO A 141 -10.62 -1.18 -17.86
CA PRO A 141 -9.68 -2.17 -17.35
C PRO A 141 -9.98 -3.57 -17.91
N SER A 142 -9.06 -4.09 -18.71
CA SER A 142 -9.12 -5.42 -19.34
C SER A 142 -8.10 -6.45 -18.79
N ILE A 143 -7.15 -6.02 -17.95
CA ILE A 143 -6.04 -6.86 -17.49
C ILE A 143 -6.35 -7.42 -16.10
N THR A 144 -6.00 -8.70 -15.88
CA THR A 144 -6.16 -9.33 -14.58
C THR A 144 -5.24 -8.71 -13.52
N ARG A 145 -5.70 -8.72 -12.27
CA ARG A 145 -4.99 -8.20 -11.09
C ARG A 145 -3.54 -8.67 -10.99
N ASN A 146 -3.29 -9.96 -11.20
CA ASN A 146 -1.95 -10.55 -11.09
C ASN A 146 -1.05 -10.11 -12.24
N ASN A 147 -1.58 -10.00 -13.45
CA ASN A 147 -0.81 -9.51 -14.60
C ASN A 147 -0.46 -8.04 -14.47
N ILE A 148 -1.34 -7.21 -13.89
CA ILE A 148 -1.01 -5.81 -13.54
C ILE A 148 0.17 -5.77 -12.57
N TYR A 149 0.12 -6.57 -11.49
CA TYR A 149 1.21 -6.61 -10.50
C TYR A 149 2.56 -6.99 -11.14
N LEU A 150 2.59 -8.12 -11.84
CA LEU A 150 3.82 -8.61 -12.50
C LEU A 150 4.28 -7.66 -13.61
N GLY A 151 3.33 -7.08 -14.33
CA GLY A 151 3.57 -6.09 -15.39
C GLY A 151 4.31 -4.87 -14.88
N LEU A 152 3.80 -4.26 -13.81
CA LEU A 152 4.43 -3.10 -13.18
C LEU A 152 5.83 -3.41 -12.64
N GLN A 153 6.02 -4.57 -12.01
CA GLN A 153 7.34 -4.98 -11.55
C GLN A 153 8.34 -5.14 -12.70
N ARG A 154 7.91 -5.72 -13.83
CA ARG A 154 8.75 -5.87 -15.02
C ARG A 154 9.07 -4.53 -15.68
N THR A 155 8.08 -3.63 -15.75
CA THR A 155 8.27 -2.26 -16.22
C THR A 155 9.32 -1.54 -15.36
N GLY A 156 9.17 -1.58 -14.04
CA GLY A 156 10.15 -0.95 -13.13
C GLY A 156 11.54 -1.55 -13.26
N LYS A 157 11.65 -2.89 -13.31
CA LYS A 157 12.94 -3.57 -13.50
C LYS A 157 13.66 -3.13 -14.78
N ARG A 158 12.92 -2.90 -15.87
CA ARG A 158 13.49 -2.46 -17.16
C ARG A 158 14.03 -1.03 -17.09
N ALA A 159 13.36 -0.17 -16.33
CA ALA A 159 13.77 1.21 -16.09
C ALA A 159 14.68 1.36 -14.86
N SER A 160 15.18 0.26 -14.28
CA SER A 160 16.01 0.25 -13.07
C SER A 160 15.40 0.98 -11.86
N ILE A 161 14.06 0.99 -11.75
CA ILE A 161 13.34 1.60 -10.63
C ILE A 161 12.39 0.62 -9.93
N HIS A 162 12.13 0.85 -8.64
CA HIS A 162 11.21 0.00 -7.88
C HIS A 162 9.74 0.37 -8.12
N LEU A 163 9.09 -0.35 -9.05
CA LEU A 163 7.65 -0.24 -9.28
C LEU A 163 6.89 -1.44 -8.74
N SER A 164 6.03 -1.18 -7.75
CA SER A 164 5.01 -2.09 -7.28
C SER A 164 3.72 -1.30 -6.99
N PRO A 165 2.55 -1.95 -6.99
CA PRO A 165 1.30 -1.29 -6.65
C PRO A 165 1.33 -0.54 -5.31
N HIS A 166 2.03 -1.12 -4.33
CA HIS A 166 2.15 -0.48 -3.02
C HIS A 166 3.12 0.70 -3.04
N SER A 167 4.22 0.62 -3.81
CA SER A 167 5.18 1.73 -3.92
C SER A 167 4.58 2.94 -4.66
N LEU A 168 3.77 2.72 -5.70
CA LEU A 168 3.05 3.79 -6.39
C LEU A 168 2.05 4.51 -5.47
N ARG A 169 1.27 3.73 -4.72
CA ARG A 169 0.33 4.28 -3.72
C ARG A 169 1.07 5.02 -2.59
N HIS A 170 2.26 4.56 -2.22
CA HIS A 170 3.11 5.25 -1.26
C HIS A 170 3.64 6.57 -1.84
N LYS A 171 4.12 6.57 -3.10
CA LYS A 171 4.57 7.77 -3.80
C LYS A 171 3.48 8.85 -3.80
N PHE A 172 2.24 8.48 -4.15
CA PHE A 172 1.10 9.40 -4.09
C PHE A 172 0.96 10.10 -2.73
N ALA A 173 0.99 9.32 -1.64
CA ALA A 173 0.89 9.88 -0.29
C ALA A 173 2.08 10.78 0.06
N SER A 174 3.30 10.35 -0.28
CA SER A 174 4.53 11.13 -0.06
C SER A 174 4.52 12.45 -0.81
N GLU A 175 4.07 12.50 -2.07
CA GLU A 175 3.98 13.74 -2.85
C GLU A 175 2.94 14.70 -2.26
N LEU A 176 1.80 14.20 -1.76
CA LEU A 176 0.83 15.05 -1.05
C LEU A 176 1.42 15.62 0.24
N VAL A 177 2.14 14.82 1.02
CA VAL A 177 2.81 15.30 2.24
C VAL A 177 3.84 16.39 1.91
N LYS A 178 4.68 16.17 0.88
CA LYS A 178 5.66 17.16 0.40
C LYS A 178 4.99 18.46 -0.06
N ALA A 179 3.81 18.36 -0.65
CA ALA A 179 2.99 19.52 -1.01
C ALA A 179 2.32 20.22 0.18
N GLY A 180 2.58 19.79 1.42
CA GLY A 180 2.01 20.39 2.63
C GLY A 180 0.55 19.99 2.89
N CYS A 181 0.08 18.88 2.33
CA CYS A 181 -1.27 18.39 2.57
C CYS A 181 -1.48 18.15 4.08
N PRO A 182 -2.61 18.58 4.69
CA PRO A 182 -2.94 18.27 6.07
C PRO A 182 -3.25 16.78 6.31
N PRO A 183 -2.92 16.19 7.48
CA PRO A 183 -3.13 14.77 7.75
C PRO A 183 -4.56 14.27 7.57
N ASN A 184 -5.56 15.10 7.90
CA ASN A 184 -6.98 14.77 7.73
C ASN A 184 -7.38 14.69 6.25
N ILE A 185 -6.86 15.58 5.41
CA ILE A 185 -7.09 15.55 3.97
C ILE A 185 -6.39 14.31 3.38
N LEU A 186 -5.15 14.04 3.76
CA LEU A 186 -4.42 12.84 3.33
C LEU A 186 -5.14 11.56 3.74
N LYS A 187 -5.65 11.48 4.98
CA LYS A 187 -6.47 10.34 5.47
C LYS A 187 -7.68 10.11 4.58
N ASN A 188 -8.44 11.17 4.27
CA ASN A 188 -9.64 11.07 3.44
C ASN A 188 -9.29 10.65 2.01
N GLN A 189 -8.29 11.29 1.42
CA GLN A 189 -7.81 11.00 0.07
C GLN A 189 -7.28 9.56 -0.07
N MET A 190 -6.57 9.06 0.94
CA MET A 190 -6.08 7.68 1.01
C MET A 190 -7.12 6.67 1.50
N ARG A 191 -8.29 7.14 1.93
CA ARG A 191 -9.39 6.35 2.50
C ARG A 191 -8.88 5.45 3.63
N HIS A 192 -8.11 6.03 4.54
CA HIS A 192 -7.61 5.36 5.75
C HIS A 192 -8.64 5.47 6.88
N HIS A 193 -8.86 4.37 7.60
CA HIS A 193 -9.75 4.36 8.77
C HIS A 193 -9.19 5.22 9.91
N ASP A 194 -7.86 5.24 10.05
CA ASP A 194 -7.15 5.91 11.14
C ASP A 194 -6.11 6.90 10.58
N VAL A 195 -6.07 8.10 11.17
CA VAL A 195 -5.11 9.15 10.85
C VAL A 195 -3.67 8.74 11.17
N GLN A 196 -3.46 7.86 12.16
CA GLN A 196 -2.14 7.35 12.53
C GLN A 196 -1.46 6.62 11.36
N VAL A 197 -2.25 6.00 10.48
CA VAL A 197 -1.72 5.36 9.26
C VAL A 197 -1.17 6.42 8.30
N SER A 198 -1.81 7.59 8.23
CA SER A 198 -1.38 8.72 7.39
C SER A 198 -0.19 9.47 8.01
N LEU A 199 -0.11 9.57 9.33
CA LEU A 199 1.02 10.23 10.01
C LEU A 199 2.36 9.56 9.73
N LYS A 200 2.38 8.25 9.44
CA LYS A 200 3.60 7.52 9.04
C LYS A 200 4.32 8.11 7.83
N TYR A 201 3.62 8.83 6.96
CA TYR A 201 4.23 9.47 5.80
C TYR A 201 4.97 10.77 6.14
N TYR A 202 4.64 11.44 7.25
CA TYR A 202 5.32 12.66 7.71
C TYR A 202 6.61 12.35 8.49
N VAL A 203 6.78 11.14 9.00
CA VAL A 203 7.98 10.80 9.79
C VAL A 203 9.24 10.67 8.91
N GLN A 204 9.10 10.68 7.58
CA GLN A 204 10.20 10.46 6.63
C GLN A 204 10.94 11.75 6.22
N HIS A 205 10.86 12.84 7.00
CA HIS A 205 11.51 14.10 6.67
C HIS A 205 13.02 14.11 6.93
N THR A 206 13.79 14.68 5.99
CA THR A 206 15.23 14.92 6.14
C THR A 206 15.51 16.28 6.78
N SER A 207 16.75 16.53 7.20
CA SER A 207 17.20 17.82 7.75
C SER A 207 16.89 19.01 6.82
N GLU A 208 16.94 18.79 5.50
CA GLU A 208 16.66 19.78 4.46
C GLU A 208 15.17 20.17 4.42
N ASP A 209 14.27 19.20 4.60
CA ASP A 209 12.83 19.44 4.68
C ASP A 209 12.48 20.41 5.82
N TYR A 210 13.18 20.32 6.96
CA TYR A 210 12.97 21.24 8.08
C TYR A 210 13.36 22.68 7.72
N SER A 211 14.50 22.86 7.03
CA SER A 211 14.97 24.18 6.60
C SER A 211 13.98 24.83 5.64
N GLU A 212 13.51 24.08 4.64
CA GLU A 212 12.52 24.59 3.67
C GLU A 212 11.18 24.94 4.32
N VAL A 213 10.68 24.11 5.24
CA VAL A 213 9.41 24.37 5.94
C VAL A 213 9.53 25.60 6.84
N VAL A 214 10.61 25.73 7.60
CA VAL A 214 10.86 26.90 8.45
C VAL A 214 11.03 28.16 7.60
N HIS A 215 11.76 28.08 6.48
CA HIS A 215 11.91 29.19 5.55
C HIS A 215 10.57 29.57 4.91
N ARG A 216 9.73 28.62 4.51
CA ARG A 216 8.39 28.92 3.97
C ARG A 216 7.47 29.54 5.03
N ALA A 217 7.59 29.14 6.29
CA ALA A 217 6.71 29.59 7.37
C ALA A 217 7.14 30.94 7.97
N PHE A 218 8.45 31.20 8.06
CA PHE A 218 9.01 32.33 8.81
C PHE A 218 10.14 33.06 8.07
N GLY A 219 10.56 32.57 6.91
CA GLY A 219 11.47 33.30 6.03
C GLY A 219 10.73 34.52 5.49
N LEU A 220 11.04 35.68 6.05
CA LEU A 220 10.60 36.96 5.51
C LEU A 220 11.13 37.06 4.07
N THR A 221 10.21 37.25 3.11
CA THR A 221 10.52 37.59 1.71
C THR A 221 11.15 38.96 1.61
#